data_AF-A0A6C0B363-F1
#
_entry.id   AF-A0A6C0B363-F1
#
_cell.length_a   1.000
_cell.length_b   1.000
_cell.length_c   1.000
_cell.angle_alpha   90.00
_cell.angle_beta   90.00
_cell.angle_gamma   90.00
#
_symmetry.space_group_name_H-M   'P 1'
#
loop_
_entity.id
_entity.type
_entity.pdbx_description
1 polymer ?
#
loop_
_entity_poly.entity_id
_entity_poly.type
_entity_poly.pdbx_seq_one_letter_code
_entity_poly.pdbx_strand_id
1 'polypeptide(L)'
;MSLKILPESFIINDINISNSHNCLICPSVLNKFKEIILDNADGCIFKIDFTHEIFKTQITEYVNCLEFTAPKGTIILSNKLFDKLFIDFTGEYYLNIDVFLPPQATKVIFKIENKDIFNKADIKGFLEKGIDKNFKFLQVDQCITVGSIALKVKELEPYNICLINNTDLEVEFDIPIELPPPLPENKETIVNQQEINSIDTCEPDDNSDLQTLTRDELRKQRLKFYTNFKV
;
A
#
# COMPACT_ATOMS: atom_id res chain seq x y z
N MET A 1 -1.86 -1.41 27.31
CA MET A 1 -2.95 -2.36 27.72
C MET A 1 -2.80 -3.61 26.86
N SER A 2 -2.89 -4.83 27.41
CA SER A 2 -2.74 -6.04 26.60
C SER A 2 -4.06 -6.43 25.93
N LEU A 3 -4.03 -6.72 24.63
CA LEU A 3 -5.18 -7.12 23.82
C LEU A 3 -4.87 -8.38 23.01
N LYS A 4 -5.85 -9.28 22.89
CA LYS A 4 -5.77 -10.43 21.98
C LYS A 4 -5.93 -9.98 20.54
N ILE A 5 -5.05 -10.46 19.66
CA ILE A 5 -5.05 -10.15 18.23
C ILE A 5 -6.02 -11.09 17.51
N LEU A 6 -6.87 -10.54 16.65
CA LEU A 6 -7.79 -11.27 15.78
C LEU A 6 -7.59 -10.85 14.31
N PRO A 7 -7.75 -11.77 13.35
CA PRO A 7 -7.65 -11.45 11.93
C PRO A 7 -8.89 -10.73 11.41
N GLU A 8 -8.74 -10.01 10.29
CA GLU A 8 -9.82 -9.25 9.65
C GLU A 8 -11.04 -10.12 9.23
N SER A 9 -10.88 -11.45 9.13
CA SER A 9 -12.01 -12.38 8.90
C SER A 9 -13.05 -12.42 10.03
N PHE A 10 -12.75 -11.85 11.20
CA PHE A 10 -13.71 -11.69 12.31
C PHE A 10 -14.60 -10.45 12.15
N ILE A 11 -14.41 -9.64 11.11
CA ILE A 11 -15.29 -8.52 10.81
C ILE A 11 -16.58 -9.04 10.17
N ILE A 12 -17.71 -8.77 10.82
CA ILE A 12 -19.05 -9.22 10.39
C ILE A 12 -19.84 -8.16 9.63
N ASN A 13 -19.36 -6.92 9.59
CA ASN A 13 -20.00 -5.79 8.93
C ASN A 13 -19.27 -5.46 7.62
N ASP A 14 -19.80 -4.51 6.84
CA ASP A 14 -19.21 -4.07 5.56
C ASP A 14 -17.92 -3.23 5.70
N ILE A 15 -17.29 -3.24 6.88
CA ILE A 15 -16.07 -2.48 7.14
C ILE A 15 -14.89 -3.22 6.50
N ASN A 16 -14.19 -2.53 5.59
CA ASN A 16 -13.00 -3.06 4.96
C ASN A 16 -11.74 -2.40 5.51
N ILE A 17 -10.88 -3.20 6.16
CA ILE A 17 -9.55 -2.78 6.62
C ILE A 17 -8.40 -3.42 5.84
N SER A 18 -8.70 -4.23 4.82
CA SER A 18 -7.72 -5.01 4.07
C SER A 18 -6.62 -4.12 3.49
N ASN A 19 -5.38 -4.60 3.56
CA ASN A 19 -4.18 -3.91 3.05
C ASN A 19 -3.91 -2.51 3.62
N SER A 20 -4.51 -2.15 4.75
CA SER A 20 -4.35 -0.84 5.39
C SER A 20 -3.72 -0.92 6.80
N HIS A 21 -3.38 0.23 7.38
CA HIS A 21 -3.00 0.34 8.80
C HIS A 21 -4.22 0.63 9.70
N ASN A 22 -5.44 0.37 9.19
CA ASN A 22 -6.66 0.51 9.97
C ASN A 22 -6.92 -0.75 10.79
N CYS A 23 -7.55 -0.57 11.95
CA CYS A 23 -7.95 -1.64 12.85
C CYS A 23 -9.30 -1.34 13.52
N LEU A 24 -9.89 -2.38 14.11
CA LEU A 24 -11.03 -2.25 15.02
C LEU A 24 -10.57 -2.60 16.43
N ILE A 25 -10.93 -1.77 17.40
CA ILE A 25 -10.44 -1.90 18.78
C ILE A 25 -11.64 -2.13 19.71
N CYS A 26 -11.44 -2.79 20.84
CA CYS A 26 -12.53 -2.99 21.79
C CYS A 26 -12.90 -1.70 22.56
N PRO A 27 -14.18 -1.51 22.94
CA PRO A 27 -14.66 -0.31 23.65
C PRO A 27 -13.91 0.02 24.95
N SER A 28 -13.34 -0.98 25.63
CA SER A 28 -12.57 -0.76 26.86
C SER A 28 -11.34 0.12 26.65
N VAL A 29 -10.77 0.15 25.44
CA VAL A 29 -9.64 1.03 25.11
C VAL A 29 -10.10 2.49 25.06
N LEU A 30 -11.26 2.76 24.43
CA LEU A 30 -11.86 4.09 24.42
C LEU A 30 -12.13 4.59 25.85
N ASN A 31 -12.68 3.73 26.71
CA ASN A 31 -12.94 4.09 28.11
C ASN A 31 -11.65 4.42 28.87
N LYS A 32 -10.55 3.69 28.60
CA LYS A 32 -9.26 3.93 29.25
C LYS A 32 -8.63 5.26 28.81
N PHE A 33 -8.72 5.59 27.52
CA PHE A 33 -8.01 6.73 26.93
C PHE A 33 -8.93 7.90 26.57
N LYS A 34 -10.16 7.91 27.09
CA LYS A 34 -11.22 8.84 26.71
C LYS A 34 -10.78 10.30 26.78
N GLU A 35 -10.17 10.70 27.90
CA GLU A 35 -9.73 12.09 28.13
C GLU A 35 -8.72 12.52 27.07
N ILE A 36 -7.67 11.71 26.85
CA ILE A 36 -6.64 11.97 25.84
C ILE A 36 -7.26 12.06 24.44
N ILE A 37 -8.18 11.17 24.10
CA ILE A 37 -8.83 11.17 22.78
C ILE A 37 -9.69 12.43 22.58
N LEU A 38 -10.41 12.87 23.61
CA LEU A 38 -11.26 14.05 23.55
C LEU A 38 -10.46 15.36 23.51
N ASP A 39 -9.32 15.40 24.20
CA ASP A 39 -8.45 16.58 24.26
C ASP A 39 -7.67 16.82 22.94
N ASN A 40 -7.59 15.80 22.08
CA ASN A 40 -6.84 15.86 20.81
C ASN A 40 -7.80 15.83 19.61
N ALA A 41 -8.41 16.99 19.33
CA ALA A 41 -9.39 17.17 18.26
C ALA A 41 -8.85 16.83 16.85
N ASP A 42 -7.55 17.02 16.64
CA ASP A 42 -6.86 16.74 15.38
C ASP A 42 -6.77 15.24 15.04
N GLY A 43 -7.09 14.40 16.03
CA GLY A 43 -7.10 12.95 15.94
C GLY A 43 -5.93 12.32 16.70
N CYS A 44 -6.12 11.08 17.09
CA CYS A 44 -5.11 10.23 17.69
C CYS A 44 -4.94 8.96 16.87
N ILE A 45 -3.74 8.39 16.92
CA ILE A 45 -3.50 7.02 16.45
C ILE A 45 -3.08 6.15 17.63
N PHE A 46 -2.97 4.86 17.41
CA PHE A 46 -2.55 3.92 18.44
C PHE A 46 -1.20 3.33 18.08
N LYS A 47 -0.31 3.28 19.07
CA LYS A 47 0.92 2.52 19.01
C LYS A 47 0.63 1.12 19.51
N ILE A 48 1.03 0.11 18.72
CA ILE A 48 0.99 -1.29 19.12
C ILE A 48 2.41 -1.83 19.26
N ASP A 49 2.68 -2.48 20.37
CA ASP A 49 3.94 -3.14 20.66
C ASP A 49 3.69 -4.66 20.80
N PHE A 50 4.23 -5.42 19.86
CA PHE A 50 4.14 -6.87 19.80
C PHE A 50 5.51 -7.50 20.08
N THR A 51 5.55 -8.51 20.93
CA THR A 51 6.77 -9.28 21.18
C THR A 51 6.60 -10.66 20.59
N HIS A 52 7.37 -10.96 19.54
CA HIS A 52 7.36 -12.28 18.94
C HIS A 52 8.32 -13.21 19.71
N GLU A 53 7.77 -14.13 20.51
CA GLU A 53 8.56 -14.95 21.43
C GLU A 53 9.60 -15.83 20.72
N ILE A 54 9.23 -16.45 19.59
CA ILE A 54 10.12 -17.37 18.84
C ILE A 54 11.35 -16.64 18.30
N PHE A 55 11.15 -15.48 17.66
CA PHE A 55 12.24 -14.67 17.10
C PHE A 55 12.93 -13.77 18.13
N LYS A 56 12.38 -13.67 19.35
CA LYS A 56 12.82 -12.75 20.42
C LYS A 56 12.93 -11.31 19.92
N THR A 57 11.99 -10.91 19.08
CA THR A 57 11.96 -9.58 18.46
C THR A 57 10.77 -8.80 18.98
N GLN A 58 11.00 -7.53 19.30
CA GLN A 58 9.93 -6.58 19.56
C GLN A 58 9.65 -5.80 18.28
N ILE A 59 8.39 -5.75 17.88
CA ILE A 59 7.91 -5.05 16.71
C ILE A 59 6.93 -3.98 17.18
N THR A 60 7.19 -2.75 16.78
CA THR A 60 6.33 -1.59 17.04
C THR A 60 5.69 -1.16 15.74
N GLU A 61 4.37 -1.05 15.74
CA GLU A 61 3.59 -0.56 14.60
C GLU A 61 2.60 0.51 15.05
N TYR A 62 2.13 1.31 14.10
CA TYR A 62 1.18 2.38 14.34
C TYR A 62 -0.07 2.13 13.53
N VAL A 63 -1.23 2.26 14.18
CA VAL A 63 -2.51 1.90 13.60
C VAL A 63 -3.54 2.98 13.84
N ASN A 64 -4.42 3.16 12.85
CA ASN A 64 -5.59 4.01 12.98
C ASN A 64 -6.79 3.17 13.42
N CYS A 65 -7.51 3.63 14.45
CA CYS A 65 -8.75 3.00 14.89
C CYS A 65 -9.91 3.58 14.06
N LEU A 66 -10.58 2.74 13.28
CA LEU A 66 -11.79 3.16 12.59
C LEU A 66 -12.98 3.19 13.55
N GLU A 67 -13.16 2.10 14.29
CA GLU A 67 -14.27 1.97 15.24
C GLU A 67 -13.88 1.17 16.49
N PHE A 68 -14.55 1.49 17.59
CA PHE A 68 -14.42 0.78 18.86
C PHE A 68 -15.44 -0.35 18.97
N THR A 69 -15.47 -1.27 18.00
CA THR A 69 -16.50 -2.32 17.88
C THR A 69 -15.96 -3.74 18.05
N ALA A 70 -14.65 -3.92 18.24
CA ALA A 70 -14.08 -5.25 18.42
C ALA A 70 -14.55 -5.92 19.73
N PRO A 71 -14.57 -7.27 19.80
CA PRO A 71 -14.92 -8.00 21.02
C PRO A 71 -14.09 -7.56 22.25
N LYS A 72 -14.65 -7.73 23.45
CA LYS A 72 -13.99 -7.30 24.68
C LYS A 72 -12.59 -7.89 24.83
N GLY A 73 -11.60 -7.03 25.06
CA GLY A 73 -10.20 -7.44 25.27
C GLY A 73 -9.47 -7.82 23.98
N THR A 74 -10.02 -7.51 22.81
CA THR A 74 -9.41 -7.84 21.52
C THR A 74 -9.15 -6.61 20.65
N ILE A 75 -8.35 -6.83 19.61
CA ILE A 75 -8.09 -5.93 18.50
C ILE A 75 -8.16 -6.74 17.21
N ILE A 76 -8.84 -6.21 16.19
CA ILE A 76 -8.90 -6.82 14.86
C ILE A 76 -7.95 -6.06 13.94
N LEU A 77 -6.95 -6.76 13.39
CA LEU A 77 -5.92 -6.19 12.51
C LEU A 77 -6.09 -6.66 11.07
N SER A 78 -5.63 -5.85 10.13
CA SER A 78 -5.58 -6.22 8.72
C SER A 78 -4.55 -7.31 8.44
N ASN A 79 -4.72 -8.05 7.35
CA ASN A 79 -3.75 -9.08 6.94
C ASN A 79 -2.34 -8.50 6.69
N LYS A 80 -2.26 -7.25 6.21
CA LYS A 80 -0.98 -6.53 6.05
C LYS A 80 -0.25 -6.34 7.37
N LEU A 81 -0.98 -6.10 8.46
CA LEU A 81 -0.38 -5.99 9.79
C LEU A 81 0.00 -7.37 10.35
N PHE A 82 -0.76 -8.42 10.06
CA PHE A 82 -0.35 -9.79 10.39
C PHE A 82 1.01 -10.13 9.77
N ASP A 83 1.19 -9.85 8.48
CA ASP A 83 2.44 -10.08 7.78
C ASP A 83 3.61 -9.29 8.39
N LYS A 84 3.38 -8.00 8.70
CA LYS A 84 4.40 -7.14 9.35
C LYS A 84 4.80 -7.60 10.75
N LEU A 85 3.84 -8.11 11.51
CA LEU A 85 4.06 -8.60 12.87
C LEU A 85 4.54 -10.06 12.90
N PHE A 86 4.65 -10.72 11.74
CA PHE A 86 4.98 -12.13 11.58
C PHE A 86 4.03 -13.06 12.37
N ILE A 87 2.75 -12.72 12.40
CA ILE A 87 1.72 -13.46 13.13
C ILE A 87 1.11 -14.53 12.21
N ASP A 88 0.97 -15.76 12.70
CA ASP A 88 0.21 -16.81 12.02
C ASP A 88 -1.28 -16.81 12.43
N PHE A 89 -2.13 -17.43 11.61
CA PHE A 89 -3.58 -17.47 11.85
C PHE A 89 -4.02 -18.55 12.85
N THR A 90 -3.08 -19.29 13.43
CA THR A 90 -3.36 -20.47 14.27
C THR A 90 -3.04 -20.26 15.74
N GLY A 91 -2.10 -19.38 16.05
CA GLY A 91 -1.68 -19.08 17.41
C GLY A 91 -2.58 -18.09 18.13
N GLU A 92 -2.40 -18.01 19.45
CA GLU A 92 -2.97 -16.97 20.28
C GLU A 92 -1.92 -15.90 20.58
N TYR A 93 -2.14 -14.70 20.08
CA TYR A 93 -1.20 -13.60 20.17
C TYR A 93 -1.80 -12.41 20.91
N TYR A 94 -0.94 -11.72 21.65
CA TYR A 94 -1.30 -10.54 22.42
C TYR A 94 -0.33 -9.41 22.11
N LEU A 95 -0.85 -8.18 22.02
CA LEU A 95 -0.05 -6.97 21.88
C LEU A 95 -0.38 -5.97 22.98
N ASN A 96 0.56 -5.07 23.25
CA ASN A 96 0.30 -3.89 24.06
C ASN A 96 -0.14 -2.74 23.17
N ILE A 97 -1.18 -2.03 23.59
CA ILE A 97 -1.66 -0.81 22.93
C ILE A 97 -1.58 0.39 23.86
N ASP A 98 -1.15 1.53 23.31
CA ASP A 98 -1.20 2.85 23.92
C ASP A 98 -1.51 3.94 22.88
N VAL A 99 -1.93 5.11 23.34
CA VAL A 99 -2.20 6.26 22.46
C VAL A 99 -0.90 6.89 22.01
N PHE A 100 -0.85 7.25 20.73
CA PHE A 100 0.21 8.06 20.16
C PHE A 100 -0.37 9.29 19.49
N LEU A 101 0.25 10.44 19.74
CA LEU A 101 -0.15 11.75 19.23
C LEU A 101 0.94 12.22 18.27
N PRO A 102 0.84 11.92 16.96
CA PRO A 102 1.80 12.38 15.99
C PRO A 102 1.65 13.89 15.79
N PRO A 103 2.73 14.60 15.44
CA PRO A 103 2.61 15.97 14.94
C PRO A 103 1.87 16.00 13.59
N GLN A 104 1.34 17.17 13.22
CA GLN A 104 0.81 17.39 11.87
C GLN A 104 1.94 17.45 10.86
N ALA A 105 1.73 16.82 9.70
CA ALA A 105 2.69 16.81 8.61
C ALA A 105 2.71 18.19 7.94
N THR A 106 3.90 18.79 7.82
CA THR A 106 4.06 20.03 7.05
C THR A 106 4.52 19.75 5.63
N LYS A 107 5.31 18.69 5.45
CA LYS A 107 5.90 18.31 4.17
C LYS A 107 5.98 16.79 4.05
N VAL A 108 5.71 16.30 2.85
CA VAL A 108 5.91 14.90 2.47
C VAL A 108 6.60 14.80 1.11
N ILE A 109 7.57 13.89 1.03
CA ILE A 109 8.21 13.54 -0.24
C ILE A 109 7.85 12.11 -0.60
N PHE A 110 7.23 11.93 -1.76
CA PHE A 110 6.90 10.62 -2.29
C PHE A 110 7.91 10.16 -3.33
N LYS A 111 8.30 8.89 -3.22
CA LYS A 111 8.94 8.16 -4.31
C LYS A 111 7.87 7.44 -5.12
N ILE A 112 7.93 7.61 -6.43
CA ILE A 112 7.00 6.97 -7.37
C ILE A 112 7.46 5.52 -7.62
N GLU A 113 6.55 4.54 -7.45
CA GLU A 113 6.86 3.13 -7.68
C GLU A 113 6.41 2.64 -9.07
N ASN A 114 5.42 3.30 -9.70
CA ASN A 114 4.94 2.95 -11.04
C ASN A 114 4.83 4.14 -12.00
N LYS A 115 5.02 3.85 -13.30
CA LYS A 115 5.00 4.85 -14.38
C LYS A 115 3.60 5.37 -14.74
N ASP A 116 2.54 4.80 -14.17
CA ASP A 116 1.15 5.19 -14.48
C ASP A 116 0.84 6.64 -14.11
N ILE A 117 1.65 7.23 -13.23
CA ILE A 117 1.57 8.63 -12.82
C ILE A 117 1.75 9.60 -14.00
N PHE A 118 2.58 9.27 -14.99
CA PHE A 118 2.87 10.13 -16.14
C PHE A 118 1.68 10.30 -17.09
N ASN A 119 0.65 9.47 -16.95
CA ASN A 119 -0.58 9.56 -17.74
C ASN A 119 -1.58 10.58 -17.18
N LYS A 120 -1.29 11.21 -16.03
CA LYS A 120 -2.16 12.21 -15.39
C LYS A 120 -1.67 13.62 -15.68
N ALA A 121 -2.56 14.48 -16.17
CA ALA A 121 -2.25 15.89 -16.45
C ALA A 121 -2.04 16.72 -15.16
N ASP A 122 -2.76 16.41 -14.09
CA ASP A 122 -2.60 17.03 -12.76
C ASP A 122 -2.37 15.94 -11.71
N ILE A 123 -1.09 15.55 -11.56
CA ILE A 123 -0.66 14.52 -10.61
C ILE A 123 -0.83 15.00 -9.17
N LYS A 124 -0.43 16.24 -8.90
CA LYS A 124 -0.39 16.80 -7.54
C LYS A 124 -1.81 16.90 -6.96
N GLY A 125 -2.74 17.52 -7.69
CA GLY A 125 -4.11 17.67 -7.22
C GLY A 125 -4.90 16.36 -7.11
N PHE A 126 -4.58 15.35 -7.94
CA PHE A 126 -5.17 14.01 -7.81
C PHE A 126 -4.69 13.31 -6.53
N LEU A 127 -3.40 13.42 -6.23
CA LEU A 127 -2.80 12.75 -5.09
C LEU A 127 -3.16 13.42 -3.77
N GLU A 128 -3.16 14.75 -3.68
CA GLU A 128 -3.63 15.48 -2.49
C GLU A 128 -5.05 15.05 -2.12
N LYS A 129 -5.98 15.11 -3.07
CA LYS A 129 -7.38 14.66 -2.86
C LYS A 129 -7.49 13.18 -2.49
N GLY A 130 -6.60 12.35 -2.98
CA GLY A 130 -6.61 10.91 -2.73
C GLY A 130 -5.98 10.53 -1.39
N ILE A 131 -4.95 11.26 -0.96
CA ILE A 131 -4.24 11.05 0.29
C ILE A 131 -5.12 11.49 1.45
N ASP A 132 -5.61 12.73 1.42
CA ASP A 132 -6.42 13.32 2.49
C ASP A 132 -7.70 12.53 2.77
N LYS A 133 -8.28 11.90 1.74
CA LYS A 133 -9.52 11.13 1.87
C LYS A 133 -9.32 9.74 2.46
N ASN A 134 -8.19 9.10 2.20
CA ASN A 134 -8.02 7.67 2.46
C ASN A 134 -7.06 7.37 3.62
N PHE A 135 -6.25 8.34 4.02
CA PHE A 135 -5.21 8.14 5.03
C PHE A 135 -5.33 9.23 6.10
N LYS A 136 -5.33 8.82 7.38
CA LYS A 136 -5.28 9.77 8.52
C LYS A 136 -3.85 10.16 8.90
N PHE A 137 -2.90 9.29 8.61
CA PHE A 137 -1.50 9.47 8.95
C PHE A 137 -0.63 8.82 7.88
N LEU A 138 0.61 9.28 7.80
CA LEU A 138 1.66 8.69 6.98
C LEU A 138 2.84 8.31 7.87
N GLN A 139 3.56 7.28 7.44
CA GLN A 139 4.82 6.84 8.03
C GLN A 139 5.89 6.76 6.95
N VAL A 140 7.13 7.12 7.27
CA VAL A 140 8.29 6.91 6.39
C VAL A 140 8.39 5.44 5.98
N ASP A 141 8.75 5.20 4.73
CA ASP A 141 8.77 3.89 4.08
C ASP A 141 7.41 3.21 3.84
N GLN A 142 6.31 3.86 4.18
CA GLN A 142 4.97 3.33 3.90
C GLN A 142 4.68 3.34 2.39
N CYS A 143 4.36 2.17 1.83
CA CYS A 143 3.76 2.06 0.50
C CYS A 143 2.25 2.35 0.59
N ILE A 144 1.79 3.32 -0.20
CA ILE A 144 0.40 3.71 -0.36
C ILE A 144 -0.02 3.57 -1.82
N THR A 145 -1.32 3.35 -2.02
CA THR A 145 -1.90 3.27 -3.37
C THR A 145 -3.06 4.26 -3.45
N VAL A 146 -3.00 5.13 -4.44
CA VAL A 146 -4.05 6.13 -4.73
C VAL A 146 -4.55 5.89 -6.14
N GLY A 147 -5.73 5.29 -6.26
CA GLY A 147 -6.24 4.82 -7.55
C GLY A 147 -5.34 3.74 -8.13
N SER A 148 -4.75 3.99 -9.29
CA SER A 148 -3.78 3.09 -9.94
C SER A 148 -2.31 3.42 -9.62
N ILE A 149 -2.04 4.47 -8.83
CA ILE A 149 -0.67 4.96 -8.59
C ILE A 149 -0.16 4.37 -7.28
N ALA A 150 1.02 3.74 -7.33
CA ALA A 150 1.75 3.24 -6.17
C ALA A 150 2.86 4.23 -5.81
N LEU A 151 2.86 4.67 -4.55
CA LEU A 151 3.81 5.63 -4.00
C LEU A 151 4.40 5.07 -2.71
N LYS A 152 5.65 5.42 -2.45
CA LYS A 152 6.32 5.15 -1.19
C LYS A 152 6.68 6.46 -0.51
N VAL A 153 6.32 6.63 0.76
CA VAL A 153 6.73 7.79 1.56
C VAL A 153 8.25 7.72 1.76
N LYS A 154 8.97 8.69 1.21
CA LYS A 154 10.44 8.77 1.31
C LYS A 154 10.85 9.62 2.51
N GLU A 155 10.27 10.81 2.64
CA GLU A 155 10.55 11.76 3.71
C GLU A 155 9.24 12.34 4.24
N LEU A 156 9.22 12.65 5.54
CA LEU A 156 8.07 13.19 6.24
C LEU A 156 8.54 14.13 7.35
N GLU A 157 8.02 15.35 7.38
CA GLU A 157 8.34 16.35 8.38
C GLU A 157 7.11 16.70 9.22
N PRO A 158 7.28 16.99 10.53
CA PRO A 158 8.55 17.08 11.27
C PRO A 158 9.03 15.75 11.88
N TYR A 159 8.28 14.66 11.67
CA TYR A 159 8.56 13.38 12.30
C TYR A 159 8.32 12.21 11.34
N ASN A 160 8.88 11.05 11.66
CA ASN A 160 8.77 9.86 10.82
C ASN A 160 7.34 9.32 10.70
N ILE A 161 6.44 9.77 11.56
CA ILE A 161 5.01 9.47 11.56
C ILE A 161 4.28 10.77 11.86
N CYS A 162 3.42 11.20 10.94
CA CYS A 162 2.67 12.44 11.07
C CYS A 162 1.21 12.25 10.70
N LEU A 163 0.34 13.03 11.32
CA LEU A 163 -1.05 13.20 10.90
C LEU A 163 -1.08 14.01 9.60
N ILE A 164 -2.09 13.75 8.76
CA ILE A 164 -2.28 14.47 7.48
C ILE A 164 -3.71 15.04 7.36
N ASN A 165 -4.43 15.10 8.47
CA ASN A 165 -5.81 15.57 8.46
C ASN A 165 -5.84 17.09 8.21
N ASN A 166 -6.62 17.53 7.22
CA ASN A 166 -6.95 18.95 6.98
C ASN A 166 -5.72 19.89 6.95
N THR A 167 -4.58 19.41 6.44
CA THR A 167 -3.34 20.20 6.42
C THR A 167 -2.97 20.58 5.00
N ASP A 168 -2.56 21.83 4.79
CA ASP A 168 -1.92 22.29 3.57
C ASP A 168 -0.55 21.62 3.45
N LEU A 169 -0.54 20.40 2.93
CA LEU A 169 0.64 19.55 2.87
C LEU A 169 1.51 19.94 1.68
N GLU A 170 2.78 20.28 1.92
CA GLU A 170 3.73 20.45 0.82
C GLU A 170 4.11 19.07 0.29
N VAL A 171 3.61 18.73 -0.90
CA VAL A 171 3.89 17.47 -1.58
C VAL A 171 4.97 17.64 -2.64
N GLU A 172 6.09 16.95 -2.46
CA GLU A 172 7.18 16.83 -3.45
C GLU A 172 7.29 15.39 -3.96
N PHE A 173 7.76 15.26 -5.21
CA PHE A 173 7.96 13.96 -5.85
C PHE A 173 9.41 13.76 -6.21
N ASP A 174 9.98 12.65 -5.74
CA ASP A 174 11.25 12.15 -6.23
C ASP A 174 11.01 11.44 -7.57
N ILE A 175 10.94 12.25 -8.64
CA ILE A 175 10.83 11.76 -10.01
C ILE A 175 12.25 11.42 -10.47
N PRO A 176 12.54 10.16 -10.88
CA PRO A 176 13.80 9.88 -11.54
C PRO A 176 13.90 10.75 -12.80
N ILE A 177 14.93 11.59 -12.88
CA ILE A 177 15.21 12.47 -14.01
C ILE A 177 15.74 11.64 -15.19
N GLU A 178 14.91 10.75 -15.73
CA GLU A 178 15.08 10.18 -17.06
C GLU A 178 13.69 10.03 -17.67
N LEU A 179 13.14 11.16 -18.13
CA LEU A 179 12.13 11.11 -19.19
C LEU A 179 12.76 10.33 -20.35
N PRO A 180 12.18 9.22 -20.82
CA PRO A 180 12.66 8.60 -22.04
C PRO A 180 12.65 9.69 -23.14
N PRO A 181 13.71 9.77 -23.97
CA PRO A 181 13.78 10.79 -25.00
C PRO A 181 12.50 10.74 -25.84
N PRO A 182 11.92 11.90 -26.20
CA PRO A 182 10.69 11.94 -26.96
C PRO A 182 10.88 11.07 -28.21
N LEU A 183 9.96 10.11 -28.41
CA LEU A 183 9.91 9.32 -29.62
C LEU A 183 9.88 10.30 -30.80
N PRO A 184 10.77 10.17 -31.79
CA PRO A 184 10.78 11.08 -32.92
C PRO A 184 9.42 11.07 -33.60
N GLU A 185 8.83 12.24 -33.77
CA GLU A 185 7.64 12.43 -34.60
C GLU A 185 7.94 11.82 -35.98
N ASN A 186 7.29 10.70 -36.28
CA ASN A 186 7.27 10.16 -37.63
C ASN A 186 6.52 11.18 -38.50
N LYS A 187 7.28 12.06 -39.16
CA LYS A 187 6.78 12.82 -40.29
C LYS A 187 6.40 11.82 -41.37
N GLU A 188 5.11 11.65 -41.55
CA GLU A 188 4.52 10.98 -42.71
C GLU A 188 5.19 11.53 -43.97
N THR A 189 6.02 10.71 -44.62
CA THR A 189 6.59 11.03 -45.92
C THR A 189 5.94 10.11 -46.94
N ILE A 190 4.91 10.65 -47.59
CA ILE A 190 4.30 10.08 -48.79
C ILE A 190 5.31 10.21 -49.94
N VAL A 191 5.88 9.11 -50.46
CA VAL A 191 6.29 9.01 -51.88
C VAL A 191 6.29 7.55 -52.39
N ASN A 192 5.36 7.30 -53.32
CA ASN A 192 5.32 6.43 -54.49
C ASN A 192 6.14 5.13 -54.63
N GLN A 193 5.41 4.11 -55.08
CA GLN A 193 5.81 2.83 -55.65
C GLN A 193 6.61 2.98 -56.96
N GLN A 194 7.65 2.15 -57.14
CA GLN A 194 7.91 1.25 -58.28
C GLN A 194 9.43 1.02 -58.46
N GLU A 195 9.91 -0.18 -58.15
CA GLU A 195 10.47 -1.14 -59.12
C GLU A 195 10.92 -2.44 -58.42
N ILE A 196 10.70 -3.54 -59.14
CA ILE A 196 10.71 -4.95 -58.72
C ILE A 196 11.98 -5.64 -59.27
N ASN A 197 12.38 -6.76 -58.64
CA ASN A 197 13.31 -7.83 -59.03
C ASN A 197 14.64 -7.81 -58.24
N SER A 198 15.14 -8.84 -57.57
CA SER A 198 14.80 -10.26 -57.30
C SER A 198 15.71 -10.68 -56.12
N ILE A 199 15.41 -11.62 -55.22
CA ILE A 199 15.60 -13.07 -55.35
C ILE A 199 15.10 -13.75 -54.05
N ASP A 200 14.35 -14.83 -54.24
CA ASP A 200 14.07 -16.01 -53.39
C ASP A 200 13.38 -15.87 -52.02
N THR A 201 12.06 -15.98 -52.16
CA THR A 201 11.07 -16.66 -51.32
C THR A 201 11.57 -17.83 -50.44
N CYS A 202 11.26 -17.74 -49.15
CA CYS A 202 10.51 -18.77 -48.44
C CYS A 202 9.30 -18.07 -47.79
N GLU A 203 8.11 -18.62 -48.00
CA GLU A 203 6.80 -18.06 -47.65
C GLU A 203 6.55 -17.93 -46.13
N PRO A 204 5.54 -17.12 -45.74
CA PRO A 204 5.27 -16.73 -44.36
C PRO A 204 4.32 -17.73 -43.68
N ASP A 205 4.67 -18.16 -42.47
CA ASP A 205 3.66 -18.72 -41.55
C ASP A 205 3.08 -17.58 -40.72
N ASP A 206 2.03 -16.98 -41.26
CA ASP A 206 1.02 -16.26 -40.49
C ASP A 206 0.31 -17.28 -39.58
N ASN A 207 0.73 -17.39 -38.33
CA ASN A 207 -0.10 -17.64 -37.14
C ASN A 207 0.78 -17.97 -35.93
N SER A 208 1.19 -16.94 -35.18
CA SER A 208 1.46 -17.14 -33.76
C SER A 208 0.42 -16.36 -32.97
N ASP A 209 -0.74 -16.98 -32.79
CA ASP A 209 -1.67 -16.62 -31.73
C ASP A 209 -0.87 -16.46 -30.43
N LEU A 210 -0.81 -15.23 -29.91
CA LEU A 210 -0.48 -14.98 -28.52
C LEU A 210 -1.64 -15.55 -27.68
N GLN A 211 -1.67 -16.87 -27.51
CA GLN A 211 -2.62 -17.54 -26.64
C GLN A 211 -2.36 -17.07 -25.22
N THR A 212 -3.29 -16.26 -24.73
CA THR A 212 -3.31 -15.83 -23.34
C THR A 212 -3.67 -17.05 -22.51
N LEU A 213 -2.70 -17.62 -21.81
CA LEU A 213 -2.88 -18.83 -21.00
C LEU A 213 -4.04 -18.63 -20.01
N THR A 214 -4.90 -19.63 -19.92
CA THR A 214 -5.97 -19.61 -18.92
C THR A 214 -5.41 -19.71 -17.51
N ARG A 215 -6.21 -19.30 -16.53
CA ARG A 215 -5.81 -19.22 -15.12
C ARG A 215 -5.30 -20.57 -14.57
N ASP A 216 -5.85 -21.68 -15.05
CA ASP A 216 -5.44 -23.04 -14.66
C ASP A 216 -4.14 -23.49 -15.33
N GLU A 217 -3.88 -23.06 -16.55
CA GLU A 217 -2.61 -23.33 -17.25
C GLU A 217 -1.45 -22.55 -16.63
N LEU A 218 -1.69 -21.28 -16.26
CA LEU A 218 -0.75 -20.48 -15.48
C LEU A 218 -0.45 -21.13 -14.12
N ARG A 219 -1.47 -21.72 -13.47
CA ARG A 219 -1.30 -22.43 -12.20
C ARG A 219 -0.42 -23.67 -12.35
N LYS A 220 -0.60 -24.46 -13.41
CA LYS A 220 0.25 -25.63 -13.71
C LYS A 220 1.69 -25.25 -14.04
N GLN A 221 1.90 -24.16 -14.79
CA GLN A 221 3.25 -23.67 -15.08
C GLN A 221 3.97 -23.14 -13.83
N ARG A 222 3.26 -22.40 -12.96
CA ARG A 222 3.79 -21.98 -11.65
C ARG A 222 4.16 -23.19 -10.78
N LEU A 223 3.31 -24.21 -10.75
CA LEU A 223 3.60 -25.42 -9.97
C LEU A 223 4.88 -26.13 -10.45
N LYS A 224 5.06 -26.25 -11.78
CA LYS A 224 6.28 -26.80 -12.41
C LYS A 224 7.53 -26.00 -12.06
N PHE A 225 7.43 -24.67 -12.05
CA PHE A 225 8.53 -23.79 -11.64
C PHE A 225 8.97 -24.09 -10.20
N TYR A 226 8.04 -24.16 -9.24
CA TYR A 226 8.37 -24.41 -7.84
C TYR A 226 8.82 -25.85 -7.54
N THR A 227 8.39 -26.85 -8.32
CA THR A 227 8.89 -28.23 -8.15
C THR A 227 10.32 -28.43 -8.65
N ASN A 228 10.81 -27.59 -9.56
CA ASN A 228 12.17 -27.67 -10.09
C ASN A 228 13.21 -26.93 -9.23
N PHE A 229 12.78 -26.16 -8.22
CA PHE A 229 13.64 -25.51 -7.22
C PHE A 229 13.58 -26.22 -5.87
N LYS A 230 13.88 -27.52 -5.85
CA LYS A 230 14.32 -28.21 -4.63
C LYS A 230 15.82 -28.52 -4.77
N VAL A 231 16.65 -27.71 -4.12
CA VAL A 231 18.00 -28.07 -3.65
C VAL A 231 17.94 -28.06 -2.14
#